data_AF-A0A975RKG5-F1
#
_entry.id   AF-A0A975RKG5-F1
#
_cell.length_a   1.000
_cell.length_b   1.000
_cell.length_c   1.000
_cell.angle_alpha   90.00
_cell.angle_beta   90.00
_cell.angle_gamma   90.00
#
_symmetry.space_group_name_H-M   'P 1'
#
loop_
_entity.id
_entity.type
_entity.pdbx_description
1 polymer ?
#
loop_
_entity_poly.entity_id
_entity_poly.type
_entity_poly.pdbx_seq_one_letter_code
_entity_poly.pdbx_strand_id
1 'polypeptide(L)'
;MRVATPDTEAMSQALASREIERAFPGRVDTTIDDQWVPAHADLNWSNLTSLECWILDWEDHGLAPRGLDAANLWASSLSVPALADRVRRERESDLDTRPGTLMALFCVAKLLNDSSVPGPLRDIATREVDRLLAALR
;
A
#
# COMPACT_ATOMS: atom_id res chain seq x y z
N MET A 1 -26.06 9.08 -11.89
CA MET A 1 -25.41 9.79 -10.76
C MET A 1 -24.24 8.91 -10.32
N ARG A 2 -23.00 9.29 -10.66
CA ARG A 2 -21.82 8.58 -10.17
C ARG A 2 -21.75 8.84 -8.67
N VAL A 3 -21.92 7.79 -7.86
CA VAL A 3 -21.60 7.86 -6.44
C VAL A 3 -20.08 7.95 -6.40
N ALA A 4 -19.56 9.15 -6.11
CA ALA A 4 -18.19 9.30 -5.66
C ALA A 4 -18.04 8.40 -4.43
N THR A 5 -16.99 7.59 -4.40
CA THR A 5 -16.68 6.72 -3.27
C THR A 5 -16.73 7.58 -2.00
N PRO A 6 -17.58 7.26 -1.01
CA PRO A 6 -17.65 8.06 0.21
C PRO A 6 -16.34 7.86 0.97
N ASP A 7 -15.71 8.99 1.29
CA ASP A 7 -14.60 9.17 2.23
C ASP A 7 -13.25 8.58 1.79
N THR A 8 -12.46 9.34 1.02
CA THR A 8 -11.01 9.18 1.14
C THR A 8 -10.55 9.76 2.46
N GLU A 9 -10.46 8.92 3.49
CA GLU A 9 -9.77 9.28 4.72
C GLU A 9 -8.28 9.51 4.41
N ALA A 10 -7.79 10.72 4.66
CA ALA A 10 -6.37 11.04 4.50
C ALA A 10 -5.50 10.08 5.33
N MET A 11 -4.29 9.81 4.84
CA MET A 11 -3.37 8.91 5.53
C MET A 11 -3.14 9.36 6.97
N SER A 12 -3.30 8.44 7.92
CA SER A 12 -3.11 8.69 9.35
C SER A 12 -2.55 7.44 10.05
N GLN A 13 -1.86 7.63 11.18
CA GLN A 13 -1.46 6.54 12.08
C GLN A 13 -2.65 5.64 12.45
N ALA A 14 -3.80 6.26 12.72
CA ALA A 14 -5.01 5.57 13.13
C ALA A 14 -5.59 4.71 12.00
N LEU A 15 -5.63 5.25 10.77
CA LEU A 15 -6.06 4.51 9.58
C LEU A 15 -5.15 3.30 9.33
N ALA A 16 -3.83 3.51 9.30
CA ALA A 16 -2.87 2.43 9.08
C ALA A 16 -3.01 1.32 10.14
N SER A 17 -3.08 1.71 11.42
CA SER A 17 -3.25 0.77 12.53
C SER A 17 -4.57 0.01 12.44
N ARG A 18 -5.67 0.70 12.12
CA ARG A 18 -7.01 0.09 12.02
C ARG A 18 -7.07 -0.97 10.92
N GLU A 19 -6.56 -0.67 9.73
CA GLU A 19 -6.63 -1.63 8.62
C GLU A 19 -5.73 -2.84 8.86
N ILE A 20 -4.51 -2.62 9.37
CA ILE A 20 -3.57 -3.68 9.71
C ILE A 20 -4.13 -4.56 10.83
N GLU A 21 -4.63 -3.98 11.92
CA GLU A 21 -5.17 -4.72 13.06
C GLU A 21 -6.42 -5.53 12.67
N ARG A 22 -7.28 -4.98 11.79
CA ARG A 22 -8.44 -5.70 11.27
C ARG A 22 -8.06 -6.96 10.49
N ALA A 23 -6.99 -6.89 9.69
CA ALA A 23 -6.53 -8.02 8.89
C ALA A 23 -5.63 -9.00 9.69
N PHE A 24 -4.84 -8.47 10.64
CA PHE A 24 -3.77 -9.20 11.33
C PHE A 24 -3.75 -8.93 12.85
N PRO A 25 -4.79 -9.30 13.60
CA PRO A 25 -4.95 -8.88 15.00
C PRO A 25 -3.76 -9.24 15.88
N GLY A 26 -3.16 -8.25 16.54
CA GLY A 26 -2.06 -8.43 17.48
C GLY A 26 -0.76 -9.00 16.91
N ARG A 27 -0.58 -8.98 15.57
CA ARG A 27 0.61 -9.57 14.92
C ARG A 27 1.77 -8.59 14.73
N VAL A 28 1.52 -7.28 14.79
CA VAL A 28 2.48 -6.23 14.38
C VAL A 28 2.32 -5.00 15.27
N ASP A 29 3.44 -4.39 15.63
CA ASP A 29 3.47 -3.02 16.13
C ASP A 29 3.33 -2.03 14.97
N THR A 30 2.20 -1.32 14.95
CA THR A 30 1.86 -0.39 13.86
C THR A 30 2.30 1.05 14.12
N THR A 31 3.09 1.33 15.17
CA THR A 31 3.61 2.69 15.42
C THR A 31 4.44 3.19 14.24
N ILE A 32 4.08 4.36 13.70
CA ILE A 32 4.85 5.11 12.70
C ILE A 32 5.48 6.32 13.40
N ASP A 33 6.73 6.15 13.80
CA ASP A 33 7.58 7.16 14.46
C ASP A 33 8.50 7.91 13.47
N ASP A 34 8.64 7.38 12.25
CA ASP A 34 9.44 7.94 11.18
C ASP A 34 8.84 9.16 10.48
N GLN A 35 9.64 9.77 9.60
CA GLN A 35 9.27 10.94 8.81
C GLN A 35 8.05 10.69 7.92
N TRP A 36 7.10 11.63 8.00
CA TRP A 36 6.02 11.79 7.06
C TRP A 36 6.46 12.68 5.89
N VAL A 37 6.25 12.21 4.67
CA VAL A 37 6.71 12.86 3.43
C VAL A 37 5.53 13.18 2.52
N PRO A 38 5.63 14.18 1.63
CA PRO A 38 4.62 14.40 0.60
C PRO A 38 4.43 13.13 -0.25
N ALA A 39 3.18 12.74 -0.44
CA ALA A 39 2.78 11.55 -1.18
C ALA A 39 1.53 11.84 -2.02
N HIS A 40 1.38 11.07 -3.10
CA HIS A 40 0.13 11.01 -3.87
C HIS A 40 -0.98 10.31 -3.09
N ALA A 41 -0.63 9.37 -2.21
CA ALA A 41 -1.49 8.56 -1.34
C ALA A 41 -2.39 7.53 -2.05
N ASP A 42 -2.62 7.69 -3.36
CA ASP A 42 -3.22 6.66 -4.24
C ASP A 42 -2.37 6.39 -5.50
N LEU A 43 -1.04 6.26 -5.36
CA LEU A 43 -0.18 5.98 -6.52
C LEU A 43 -0.32 4.53 -7.01
N ASN A 44 -1.15 4.31 -8.03
CA ASN A 44 -1.34 3.02 -8.68
C ASN A 44 -1.28 3.15 -10.22
N TRP A 45 -1.33 2.03 -10.95
CA TRP A 45 -1.17 2.04 -12.41
C TRP A 45 -2.29 2.75 -13.19
N SER A 46 -3.50 2.94 -12.63
CA SER A 46 -4.54 3.72 -13.32
C SER A 46 -4.30 5.23 -13.25
N ASN A 47 -3.46 5.68 -12.31
CA ASN A 47 -3.12 7.08 -12.09
C ASN A 47 -1.82 7.49 -12.80
N LEU A 48 -1.28 6.61 -13.67
CA LEU A 48 -0.07 6.84 -14.45
C LEU A 48 -0.35 6.78 -15.94
N THR A 49 0.13 7.77 -16.70
CA THR A 49 0.11 7.71 -18.16
C THR A 49 1.34 6.97 -18.70
N SER A 50 1.16 6.14 -19.72
CA SER A 50 2.27 5.40 -20.34
C SER A 50 3.22 6.31 -21.12
N LEU A 51 2.68 7.32 -21.80
CA LEU A 51 3.44 8.35 -22.48
C LEU A 51 3.79 9.47 -21.48
N GLU A 52 5.05 9.88 -21.47
CA GLU A 52 5.60 10.97 -20.64
C GLU A 52 5.50 10.80 -19.11
N CYS A 53 4.85 9.74 -18.61
CA CYS A 53 4.74 9.39 -17.20
C CYS A 53 4.13 10.52 -16.34
N TRP A 54 2.95 11.00 -16.73
CA TRP A 54 2.17 11.93 -15.90
C TRP A 54 1.49 11.19 -14.75
N ILE A 55 1.47 11.83 -13.58
CA ILE A 55 0.72 11.39 -12.40
C ILE A 55 -0.60 12.17 -12.36
N LEU A 56 -1.71 11.45 -12.41
CA LEU A 56 -3.06 11.97 -12.40
C LEU A 56 -3.71 11.75 -11.03
N ASP A 57 -4.83 12.44 -10.80
CA ASP A 57 -5.74 12.18 -9.66
C ASP A 57 -5.16 12.49 -8.26
N TRP A 58 -4.71 13.73 -8.09
CA TRP A 58 -4.11 14.24 -6.85
C TRP A 58 -5.13 14.53 -5.73
N GLU A 59 -6.34 13.97 -5.73
CA GLU A 59 -7.36 14.33 -4.72
C GLU A 59 -7.00 13.86 -3.30
N ASP A 60 -6.22 12.78 -3.20
CA ASP A 60 -5.81 12.17 -1.92
C ASP A 60 -4.45 12.65 -1.41
N HIS A 61 -3.79 13.56 -2.13
CA HIS A 61 -2.43 13.98 -1.82
C HIS A 61 -2.29 14.54 -0.41
N GLY A 62 -1.15 14.28 0.21
CA GLY A 62 -0.90 14.75 1.57
C GLY A 62 0.43 14.26 2.12
N LEU A 63 0.60 14.40 3.43
CA LEU A 63 1.70 13.76 4.13
C LEU A 63 1.33 12.30 4.42
N ALA A 64 2.27 11.40 4.17
CA ALA A 64 2.13 9.98 4.47
C ALA A 64 3.44 9.39 4.98
N PRO A 65 3.41 8.21 5.65
CA PRO A 65 4.63 7.49 5.98
C PRO A 65 5.43 7.21 4.71
N ARG A 66 6.75 7.36 4.82
CA ARG A 66 7.67 7.06 3.72
C ARG A 66 7.39 5.66 3.17
N GLY A 67 7.25 5.57 1.85
CA GLY A 67 7.01 4.32 1.15
C GLY A 67 5.55 4.00 0.84
N LEU A 68 4.57 4.83 1.26
CA LEU A 68 3.16 4.61 0.89
C LEU A 68 2.94 4.52 -0.62
N ASP A 69 3.44 5.48 -1.38
CA ASP A 69 3.27 5.48 -2.85
C ASP A 69 3.96 4.28 -3.52
N ALA A 70 5.13 3.87 -3.02
CA ALA A 70 5.81 2.67 -3.48
C ALA A 70 5.03 1.39 -3.14
N ALA A 71 4.42 1.35 -1.95
CA ALA A 71 3.61 0.24 -1.48
C ALA A 71 2.31 0.09 -2.28
N ASN A 72 1.61 1.19 -2.60
CA ASN A 72 0.42 1.17 -3.46
C ASN A 72 0.76 0.66 -4.87
N LEU A 73 1.85 1.15 -5.45
CA LEU A 73 2.30 0.71 -6.77
C LEU A 73 2.70 -0.78 -6.76
N TRP A 74 3.37 -1.23 -5.71
CA TRP A 74 3.73 -2.64 -5.54
C TRP A 74 2.49 -3.53 -5.34
N ALA A 75 1.56 -3.15 -4.47
CA ALA A 75 0.35 -3.91 -4.19
C ALA A 75 -0.55 -4.04 -5.42
N SER A 76 -0.71 -2.95 -6.20
CA SER A 76 -1.45 -2.98 -7.48
C SER A 76 -0.74 -3.78 -8.58
N SER A 77 0.52 -4.19 -8.37
CA SER A 77 1.28 -5.05 -9.29
C SER A 77 1.19 -6.54 -8.96
N LEU A 78 0.64 -6.95 -7.81
CA LEU A 78 0.72 -8.33 -7.30
C LEU A 78 0.13 -9.39 -8.24
N SER A 79 -0.85 -9.03 -9.08
CA SER A 79 -1.41 -9.94 -10.08
C SER A 79 -0.45 -10.28 -11.23
N VAL A 80 0.64 -9.53 -11.37
CA VAL A 80 1.69 -9.72 -12.36
C VAL A 80 3.04 -9.85 -11.63
N PRO A 81 3.47 -11.07 -11.24
CA PRO A 81 4.64 -11.26 -10.38
C PRO A 81 5.91 -10.56 -10.86
N ALA A 82 6.21 -10.64 -12.15
CA ALA A 82 7.39 -9.99 -12.72
C ALA A 82 7.37 -8.45 -12.58
N LEU A 83 6.17 -7.84 -12.59
CA LEU A 83 6.00 -6.41 -12.37
C LEU A 83 6.14 -6.07 -10.89
N ALA A 84 5.51 -6.83 -9.99
CA ALA A 84 5.65 -6.65 -8.55
C ALA A 84 7.12 -6.74 -8.10
N ASP A 85 7.86 -7.73 -8.62
CA ASP A 85 9.28 -7.89 -8.36
C ASP A 85 10.09 -6.70 -8.88
N ARG A 86 9.74 -6.17 -10.05
CA ARG A 86 10.40 -4.98 -10.60
C ARG A 86 10.13 -3.76 -9.74
N VAL A 87 8.89 -3.49 -9.35
CA VAL A 87 8.55 -2.36 -8.47
C VAL A 87 9.31 -2.48 -7.15
N ARG A 88 9.36 -3.69 -6.56
CA ARG A 88 10.11 -3.93 -5.32
C ARG A 88 11.59 -3.58 -5.46
N ARG A 89 12.26 -4.02 -6.54
CA ARG A 89 13.68 -3.70 -6.79
C ARG A 89 13.90 -2.20 -7.03
N GLU A 90 13.10 -1.58 -7.90
CA GLU A 90 13.29 -0.17 -8.27
C GLU A 90 12.93 0.79 -7.12
N ARG A 91 12.10 0.34 -6.17
CA ARG A 91 11.67 1.11 -4.99
C ARG A 91 12.19 0.53 -3.68
N GLU A 92 13.25 -0.27 -3.73
CA GLU A 92 13.86 -0.93 -2.57
C GLU A 92 14.21 0.10 -1.48
N SER A 93 14.75 1.26 -1.87
CA SER A 93 15.12 2.32 -0.92
C SER A 93 13.95 2.80 -0.05
N ASP A 94 12.72 2.71 -0.55
CA ASP A 94 11.51 3.07 0.20
C ASP A 94 10.89 1.84 0.87
N LEU A 95 10.78 0.70 0.16
CA LEU A 95 10.08 -0.50 0.61
C LEU A 95 10.84 -1.30 1.67
N ASP A 96 12.17 -1.29 1.65
CA ASP A 96 13.03 -2.01 2.61
C ASP A 96 13.40 -1.13 3.82
N THR A 97 12.53 -0.16 4.12
CA THR A 97 12.50 0.56 5.39
C THR A 97 11.35 0.04 6.26
N ARG A 98 11.44 0.20 7.59
CA ARG A 98 10.33 -0.15 8.49
C ARG A 98 9.00 0.51 8.09
N PRO A 99 8.92 1.85 7.87
CA PRO A 99 7.66 2.48 7.47
C PRO A 99 7.20 2.01 6.09
N GLY A 100 8.10 1.78 5.13
CA GLY A 100 7.73 1.26 3.81
C GLY A 100 7.20 -0.18 3.86
N THR A 101 7.80 -1.04 4.67
CA THR A 101 7.30 -2.41 4.91
C THR A 101 5.95 -2.38 5.61
N LEU A 102 5.76 -1.48 6.58
CA LEU A 102 4.46 -1.29 7.25
C LEU A 102 3.40 -0.79 6.26
N MET A 103 3.75 0.12 5.33
CA MET A 103 2.84 0.57 4.27
C MET A 103 2.52 -0.54 3.26
N ALA A 104 3.49 -1.39 2.91
CA ALA A 104 3.23 -2.57 2.10
C ALA A 104 2.24 -3.53 2.78
N LEU A 105 2.40 -3.73 4.10
CA LEU A 105 1.45 -4.52 4.90
C LEU A 105 0.07 -3.86 4.97
N PHE A 106 0.00 -2.54 5.11
CA PHE A 106 -1.24 -1.77 5.06
C PHE A 106 -1.99 -1.96 3.72
N CYS A 107 -1.30 -1.85 2.58
CA CYS A 107 -1.92 -2.06 1.27
C CYS A 107 -2.44 -3.50 1.12
N VAL A 108 -1.68 -4.50 1.59
CA VAL A 108 -2.13 -5.90 1.63
C VAL A 108 -3.32 -6.08 2.57
N ALA A 109 -3.33 -5.43 3.74
CA ALA A 109 -4.45 -5.46 4.67
C ALA A 109 -5.74 -4.94 4.02
N LYS A 110 -5.66 -3.81 3.29
CA LYS A 110 -6.80 -3.27 2.52
C LYS A 110 -7.33 -4.28 1.49
N LEU A 111 -6.44 -4.92 0.74
CA LEU A 111 -6.84 -5.97 -0.24
C LEU A 111 -7.52 -7.16 0.45
N LEU A 112 -7.04 -7.58 1.62
CA LEU A 112 -7.63 -8.72 2.34
C LEU A 112 -8.94 -8.34 3.06
N ASN A 113 -9.08 -7.10 3.52
CA ASN A 113 -10.30 -6.59 4.15
C ASN A 113 -11.44 -6.33 3.15
N ASP A 114 -11.10 -6.13 1.87
CA ASP A 114 -12.07 -5.95 0.79
C ASP A 114 -12.59 -7.32 0.29
N SER A 115 -13.88 -7.59 0.49
CA SER A 115 -14.52 -8.83 0.07
C SER A 115 -14.71 -8.95 -1.45
N SER A 116 -14.58 -7.86 -2.20
CA SER A 116 -14.70 -7.83 -3.67
C SER A 116 -13.42 -8.30 -4.38
N VAL A 117 -12.29 -8.35 -3.67
CA VAL A 117 -11.00 -8.78 -4.24
C VAL A 117 -11.05 -10.25 -4.70
N PRO A 118 -10.68 -10.55 -5.96
CA PRO A 118 -10.69 -11.90 -6.50
C PRO A 118 -9.82 -12.88 -5.71
N GLY A 119 -10.29 -14.13 -5.58
CA GLY A 119 -9.58 -15.22 -4.87
C GLY A 119 -8.10 -15.37 -5.24
N PRO A 120 -7.72 -15.42 -6.53
CA PRO A 120 -6.31 -15.55 -6.91
C PRO A 120 -5.42 -14.40 -6.41
N LEU A 121 -5.92 -13.16 -6.40
CA LEU A 121 -5.18 -12.00 -5.87
C LEU A 121 -5.10 -12.07 -4.34
N ARG A 122 -6.18 -12.50 -3.67
CA ARG A 122 -6.19 -12.75 -2.23
C ARG A 122 -5.15 -13.79 -1.81
N ASP A 123 -5.00 -14.87 -2.57
CA ASP A 123 -4.01 -15.92 -2.31
C ASP A 123 -2.57 -15.40 -2.49
N ILE A 124 -2.34 -14.58 -3.52
CA ILE A 124 -1.03 -13.91 -3.71
C ILE A 124 -0.74 -12.96 -2.55
N ALA A 125 -1.69 -12.08 -2.20
CA ALA A 125 -1.55 -11.13 -1.12
C ALA A 125 -1.28 -11.83 0.22
N THR A 126 -1.97 -12.94 0.50
CA THR A 126 -1.76 -13.75 1.71
C THR A 126 -0.34 -14.32 1.81
N ARG A 127 0.26 -14.75 0.69
CA ARG A 127 1.66 -15.25 0.69
C ARG A 127 2.68 -14.16 1.01
N GLU A 128 2.42 -12.92 0.60
CA GLU A 128 3.32 -11.80 0.90
C GLU A 128 3.29 -11.40 2.38
N VAL A 129 2.19 -11.67 3.09
CA VAL A 129 2.04 -11.33 4.52
C VAL A 129 3.18 -11.92 5.35
N ASP A 130 3.51 -13.20 5.19
CA ASP A 130 4.54 -13.84 6.03
C ASP A 130 5.91 -13.20 5.83
N ARG A 131 6.24 -12.81 4.58
CA ARG A 131 7.49 -12.11 4.27
C ARG A 131 7.52 -10.72 4.89
N LEU A 132 6.42 -9.96 4.80
CA LEU A 132 6.31 -8.62 5.37
C LEU A 132 6.37 -8.65 6.91
N LEU A 133 5.68 -9.59 7.53
CA LEU A 133 5.69 -9.77 8.99
C LEU A 133 7.07 -10.17 9.51
N ALA A 134 7.81 -11.00 8.76
CA ALA A 134 9.16 -11.36 9.13
C ALA A 134 10.12 -10.14 9.10
N ALA A 135 9.90 -9.19 8.18
CA ALA A 135 10.69 -7.98 8.06
C ALA A 135 10.36 -6.89 9.12
N LEU A 136 9.25 -7.04 9.85
CA LEU A 136 8.81 -6.11 10.91
C LEU A 136 9.10 -6.60 12.33
N ARG A 137 9.81 -7.73 12.48
CA ARG A 137 10.27 -8.28 13.76
C ARG A 137 11.70 -7.85 14.05
#